data_AF-A0A1D6M6W3-F1
#
_entry.id   AF-A0A1D6M6W3-F1
#
_cell.length_a   1.000
_cell.length_b   1.000
_cell.length_c   1.000
_cell.angle_alpha   90.00
_cell.angle_beta   90.00
_cell.angle_gamma   90.00
#
_symmetry.space_group_name_H-M   'P 1'
#
loop_
_entity.id
_entity.type
_entity.pdbx_description
1 polymer ?
#
loop_
_entity_poly.entity_id
_entity_poly.type
_entity_poly.pdbx_seq_one_letter_code
_entity_poly.pdbx_strand_id
1 'polypeptide(L)'
;MATTTRVAAAATGVLLVLSALATLARAEDPYLFFEWKVTYGTKSLLGVPQKVILINGEFPGPRINCSSNNNIVVNVFNQLDHPLLFTQERDAAQEELVDGRDARHAVSDPAAAAVLRPRALRRRRPRFLLVV
;
A
#
# COMPACT_ATOMS: atom_id res chain seq x y z
N MET A 1 21.96 26.46 -47.61
CA MET A 1 21.51 25.05 -47.58
C MET A 1 22.19 24.18 -46.50
N ALA A 2 23.47 24.38 -46.16
CA ALA A 2 24.15 23.56 -45.14
C ALA A 2 23.67 23.78 -43.69
N THR A 3 23.32 25.02 -43.33
CA THR A 3 22.93 25.39 -41.95
C THR A 3 21.57 24.82 -41.55
N THR A 4 20.60 24.81 -42.46
CA THR A 4 19.25 24.25 -42.25
C THR A 4 19.28 22.74 -42.00
N THR A 5 20.18 22.04 -42.69
CA THR A 5 20.35 20.57 -42.56
C THR A 5 20.94 20.18 -41.20
N ARG A 6 21.87 20.97 -40.66
CA ARG A 6 22.46 20.76 -39.33
C ARG A 6 21.47 21.02 -38.20
N VAL A 7 20.63 22.05 -38.34
CA VAL A 7 19.57 22.36 -37.37
C VAL A 7 18.49 21.28 -37.38
N ALA A 8 18.09 20.79 -38.56
CA ALA A 8 17.14 19.69 -38.69
C ALA A 8 17.66 18.39 -38.06
N ALA A 9 18.91 18.01 -38.33
CA ALA A 9 19.53 16.82 -37.75
C ALA A 9 19.63 16.89 -36.21
N ALA A 10 19.98 18.05 -35.66
CA ALA A 10 19.99 18.27 -34.22
C ALA A 10 18.59 18.17 -33.60
N ALA A 11 17.57 18.76 -34.24
CA ALA A 11 16.19 18.69 -33.77
C ALA A 11 15.63 17.26 -33.77
N THR A 12 15.93 16.47 -34.82
CA THR A 12 15.55 15.06 -34.88
C THR A 12 16.26 14.25 -33.79
N GLY A 13 17.55 14.50 -33.55
CA GLY A 13 18.29 13.86 -32.46
C GLY A 13 17.69 14.15 -31.08
N VAL A 14 17.34 15.41 -30.80
CA VAL A 14 16.68 15.81 -29.55
C VAL A 14 15.31 15.15 -29.40
N LEU A 15 14.49 15.13 -30.45
CA LEU A 15 13.17 14.50 -30.41
C LEU A 15 13.27 12.99 -30.12
N LEU A 16 14.21 12.30 -30.75
CA LEU A 16 14.46 10.88 -30.51
C LEU A 16 14.87 10.63 -29.06
N VAL A 17 15.79 11.45 -28.51
CA VAL A 17 16.20 11.34 -27.11
C VAL A 17 15.03 11.60 -26.16
N LEU A 18 14.21 12.64 -26.40
CA LEU A 18 13.03 12.92 -25.58
C LEU A 18 12.00 11.80 -25.63
N SER A 19 11.75 11.24 -26.82
CA SER A 19 10.83 10.11 -26.97
C SER A 19 11.33 8.85 -26.25
N ALA A 20 12.64 8.57 -26.31
CA ALA A 20 13.25 7.46 -25.58
C ALA A 20 13.16 7.67 -24.06
N LEU A 21 13.44 8.88 -23.57
CA LEU A 21 13.33 9.21 -22.14
C LEU A 21 11.89 9.14 -21.63
N ALA A 22 10.90 9.47 -22.45
CA ALA A 22 9.49 9.37 -22.07
C ALA A 22 9.06 7.93 -21.77
N THR A 23 9.67 6.92 -22.40
CA THR A 23 9.38 5.50 -22.12
C THR A 23 9.90 5.01 -20.77
N LEU A 24 10.82 5.75 -20.13
CA LEU A 24 11.35 5.41 -18.81
C LEU A 24 10.42 5.83 -17.66
N ALA A 25 9.44 6.69 -17.92
CA ALA A 25 8.47 7.11 -16.91
C ALA A 25 7.46 5.98 -16.65
N ARG A 26 7.54 5.36 -15.46
CA ARG A 26 6.53 4.41 -14.97
C ARG A 26 5.54 5.16 -14.09
N ALA A 27 4.27 5.19 -14.49
CA ALA A 27 3.20 5.90 -13.78
C ALA A 27 2.43 5.02 -12.78
N GLU A 28 2.87 3.77 -12.57
CA GLU A 28 2.16 2.79 -11.77
C GLU A 28 2.99 2.37 -10.55
N ASP A 29 2.29 2.16 -9.43
CA ASP A 29 2.88 1.67 -8.19
C ASP A 29 3.13 0.15 -8.22
N PRO A 30 4.11 -0.34 -7.44
CA PRO A 30 4.40 -1.76 -7.35
C PRO A 30 3.18 -2.61 -7.00
N TYR A 31 3.10 -3.80 -7.62
CA TYR A 31 2.16 -4.85 -7.24
C TYR A 31 2.78 -5.76 -6.18
N LEU A 32 2.00 -6.06 -5.14
CA LEU A 32 2.32 -7.03 -4.11
C LEU A 32 1.34 -8.20 -4.20
N PHE A 33 1.87 -9.41 -4.35
CA PHE A 33 1.08 -10.63 -4.51
C PHE A 33 1.17 -11.48 -3.24
N PHE A 34 0.02 -11.92 -2.75
CA PHE A 34 -0.09 -12.78 -1.58
C PHE A 34 -0.98 -13.98 -1.89
N GLU A 35 -0.63 -15.13 -1.32
CA GLU A 35 -1.47 -16.32 -1.34
C GLU A 35 -1.98 -16.60 0.07
N TRP A 36 -3.29 -16.72 0.21
CA TRP A 36 -3.96 -16.98 1.47
C TRP A 36 -4.70 -18.30 1.41
N LYS A 37 -4.25 -19.28 2.18
CA LYS A 37 -4.95 -20.55 2.42
C LYS A 37 -5.81 -20.39 3.66
N VAL A 38 -7.12 -20.46 3.48
CA VAL A 38 -8.08 -20.28 4.57
C VAL A 38 -8.57 -21.65 5.03
N THR A 39 -8.25 -22.01 6.27
CA THR A 39 -8.51 -23.35 6.84
C THR A 39 -9.07 -23.24 8.25
N TYR A 40 -9.79 -24.27 8.70
CA TYR A 40 -10.01 -24.46 10.13
C TYR A 40 -8.74 -24.95 10.82
N GLY A 41 -8.53 -24.47 12.04
CA GLY A 41 -7.55 -25.04 12.96
C GLY A 41 -7.95 -24.84 14.41
N THR A 42 -7.13 -25.37 15.31
CA THR A 42 -7.37 -25.27 16.75
C THR A 42 -6.28 -24.40 17.37
N LYS A 43 -6.67 -23.35 18.10
CA LYS A 43 -5.75 -22.48 18.86
C LYS A 43 -6.26 -22.29 20.28
N SER A 44 -5.35 -22.21 21.24
CA SER A 44 -5.68 -21.98 22.65
C SER A 44 -5.37 -20.54 23.03
N LEU A 45 -6.34 -19.63 22.82
CA LEU A 45 -6.15 -18.20 23.07
C LEU A 45 -6.20 -17.86 24.57
N LEU A 46 -6.96 -18.63 25.35
CA LEU A 46 -7.16 -18.45 26.80
C LEU A 46 -6.91 -19.76 27.58
N GLY A 47 -5.99 -20.59 27.09
CA GLY A 47 -5.71 -21.91 27.68
C GLY A 47 -6.72 -23.01 27.34
N VAL A 48 -7.85 -22.68 26.72
CA VAL A 48 -8.83 -23.65 26.21
C VAL A 48 -8.70 -23.76 24.67
N PRO A 49 -8.60 -24.97 24.11
CA PRO A 49 -8.54 -25.15 22.66
C PRO A 49 -9.87 -24.76 22.01
N GLN A 50 -9.81 -23.86 21.03
CA GLN A 50 -10.97 -23.38 20.29
C GLN A 50 -10.76 -23.57 18.79
N LYS A 51 -11.83 -23.92 18.07
CA LYS A 51 -11.85 -23.97 16.60
C LYS A 51 -11.86 -22.54 16.08
N VAL A 52 -10.89 -22.19 15.26
CA VAL A 52 -10.71 -20.86 14.67
C VAL A 52 -10.45 -20.98 13.17
N ILE A 53 -10.68 -19.88 12.45
CA ILE A 53 -10.28 -19.75 11.04
C ILE A 53 -8.84 -19.23 11.02
N LEU A 54 -7.98 -19.91 10.27
CA LEU A 54 -6.58 -19.56 10.09
C LEU A 54 -6.36 -19.07 8.67
N ILE A 55 -5.49 -18.08 8.50
CA ILE A 55 -4.96 -17.68 7.20
C ILE A 55 -3.49 -18.11 7.19
N ASN A 56 -3.12 -19.01 6.29
CA ASN A 56 -1.77 -19.61 6.24
C ASN A 56 -1.34 -20.25 7.58
N GLY A 57 -2.27 -20.82 8.34
CA GLY A 57 -2.00 -21.46 9.64
C GLY A 57 -1.84 -20.49 10.83
N GLU A 58 -1.97 -19.19 10.59
CA GLU A 58 -1.78 -18.14 11.59
C GLU A 58 -3.12 -17.58 12.09
N PHE A 59 -3.12 -17.21 13.38
CA PHE A 59 -4.17 -16.43 14.03
C PHE A 59 -3.55 -15.54 15.11
N PRO A 60 -3.72 -14.20 15.06
CA PRO A 60 -4.36 -13.44 13.98
C PRO A 60 -3.68 -13.67 12.63
N GLY A 61 -4.39 -13.39 11.53
CA GLY A 61 -3.86 -13.61 10.18
C GLY A 61 -2.61 -12.75 9.87
N PRO A 62 -1.87 -13.07 8.81
CA PRO A 62 -0.61 -12.41 8.48
C PRO A 62 -0.82 -10.94 8.13
N ARG A 63 0.09 -10.08 8.62
CA ARG A 63 0.05 -8.64 8.31
C ARG A 63 0.58 -8.39 6.90
N ILE A 64 -0.21 -7.72 6.07
CA ILE A 64 0.25 -7.21 4.78
C ILE A 64 1.09 -5.95 5.03
N ASN A 65 2.40 -6.05 4.83
CA ASN A 65 3.29 -4.89 4.85
C ASN A 65 3.28 -4.22 3.47
N CYS A 66 2.61 -3.07 3.37
CA CYS A 66 2.47 -2.33 2.13
C CYS A 66 2.58 -0.83 2.37
N SER A 67 2.97 -0.09 1.32
CA SER A 67 2.95 1.37 1.32
C SER A 67 1.66 1.90 0.68
N SER A 68 1.36 3.16 0.99
CA SER A 68 0.32 3.92 0.30
C SER A 68 0.45 3.80 -1.21
N ASN A 69 -0.69 3.70 -1.90
CA ASN A 69 -0.81 3.58 -3.35
C ASN A 69 -0.31 2.28 -3.99
N ASN A 70 0.31 1.34 -3.25
CA ASN A 70 0.61 0.01 -3.79
C ASN A 70 -0.66 -0.71 -4.26
N ASN A 71 -0.50 -1.52 -5.29
CA ASN A 71 -1.54 -2.42 -5.76
C ASN A 71 -1.36 -3.77 -5.08
N ILE A 72 -2.35 -4.23 -4.34
CA ILE A 72 -2.27 -5.49 -3.58
C ILE A 72 -3.21 -6.49 -4.21
N VAL A 73 -2.66 -7.63 -4.58
CA VAL A 73 -3.39 -8.77 -5.14
C VAL A 73 -3.29 -9.92 -4.17
N VAL A 74 -4.42 -10.35 -3.64
CA VAL A 74 -4.49 -11.51 -2.74
C VAL A 74 -5.26 -12.61 -3.46
N ASN A 75 -4.59 -13.74 -3.66
CA ASN A 75 -5.19 -14.97 -4.17
C ASN A 75 -5.65 -15.83 -2.99
N VAL A 76 -6.95 -16.11 -2.92
CA VAL A 76 -7.56 -16.79 -1.76
C VAL A 76 -7.97 -18.22 -2.11
N PHE A 77 -7.37 -19.18 -1.41
CA PHE A 77 -7.81 -20.57 -1.43
C PHE A 77 -8.71 -20.83 -0.23
N ASN A 78 -10.03 -20.74 -0.46
CA ASN A 78 -11.01 -21.11 0.57
C ASN A 78 -11.08 -22.64 0.70
N GLN A 79 -10.54 -23.18 1.80
CA GLN A 79 -10.60 -24.61 2.14
C GLN A 79 -11.61 -24.89 3.27
N LEU A 80 -12.53 -23.95 3.51
CA LEU A 80 -13.66 -24.16 4.40
C LEU A 80 -14.80 -24.84 3.62
N ASP A 81 -15.70 -25.49 4.36
CA ASP A 81 -16.96 -26.06 3.86
C ASP A 81 -18.05 -25.00 3.63
N HIS A 82 -17.73 -23.73 3.87
CA HIS A 82 -18.65 -22.60 3.78
C HIS A 82 -18.06 -21.43 2.96
N PRO A 83 -18.91 -20.61 2.31
CA PRO A 83 -18.46 -19.40 1.64
C PRO A 83 -17.94 -18.37 2.64
N LEU A 84 -17.01 -17.52 2.19
CA LEU A 84 -16.46 -16.43 3.00
C LEU A 84 -16.33 -15.15 2.19
N LEU A 85 -16.24 -14.02 2.90
CA LEU A 85 -16.02 -12.69 2.35
C LEU A 85 -14.94 -11.97 3.16
N PHE A 86 -13.98 -11.35 2.48
CA PHE A 86 -13.03 -10.45 3.12
C PHE A 86 -13.47 -9.00 2.94
N THR A 87 -13.45 -8.26 4.06
CA THR A 87 -13.61 -6.81 4.06
C THR A 87 -12.35 -6.16 4.60
N GLN A 88 -12.12 -4.93 4.18
CA GLN A 88 -10.96 -4.17 4.62
C GLN A 88 -11.39 -3.17 5.67
N GLU A 89 -10.88 -3.35 6.88
CA GLU A 89 -11.07 -2.38 7.94
C GLU A 89 -9.90 -1.39 7.96
N ARG A 90 -10.22 -0.11 8.15
CA ARG A 90 -9.24 0.92 8.37
C ARG A 90 -8.97 1.03 9.87
N ASP A 91 -7.83 0.54 10.32
CA ASP A 91 -7.34 0.84 11.65
C ASP A 91 -6.84 2.30 11.71
N ALA A 92 -7.53 3.15 12.46
CA ALA A 92 -7.17 4.55 12.65
C ALA A 92 -6.02 4.73 13.66
N ALA A 93 -5.74 3.74 14.51
CA ALA A 93 -4.68 3.83 15.53
C ALA A 93 -3.27 3.67 14.93
N GLN A 94 -3.13 3.02 13.77
CA GLN A 94 -1.85 2.89 13.08
C GLN A 94 -1.37 4.16 12.37
N GLU A 95 -2.24 5.18 12.20
CA GLU A 95 -1.88 6.47 11.60
C GLU A 95 -1.13 7.38 12.60
N GLU A 96 -1.42 7.27 13.91
CA GLU A 96 -0.84 8.12 14.96
C GLU A 96 0.64 7.77 15.27
N LEU A 97 1.01 6.48 15.21
CA LEU A 97 2.34 6.03 15.59
C LEU A 97 3.45 6.45 14.61
N VAL A 98 3.10 6.78 13.36
CA VAL A 98 4.05 7.24 12.34
C VAL A 98 4.32 8.76 12.44
N ASP A 99 3.40 9.52 13.04
CA ASP A 99 3.49 10.99 13.18
C ASP A 99 4.22 11.43 14.47
N GLY A 100 4.57 10.49 15.34
CA GLY A 100 5.20 10.73 16.65
C GLY A 100 6.62 11.32 16.66
N ARG A 101 7.19 11.72 15.50
CA ARG A 101 8.41 12.55 15.47
C ARG A 101 8.13 14.03 15.69
N ASP A 102 6.93 14.50 15.36
CA ASP A 102 6.58 15.93 15.45
C ASP A 102 6.05 16.31 16.84
N ALA A 103 5.53 15.33 17.60
CA ALA A 103 5.08 15.55 18.97
C ALA A 103 6.21 15.87 19.97
N ARG A 104 7.47 15.51 19.67
CA ARG A 104 8.61 15.82 20.56
C ARG A 104 9.11 17.26 20.45
N HIS A 105 8.68 18.01 19.44
CA HIS A 105 9.01 19.44 19.28
C HIS A 105 7.84 20.37 19.65
N ALA A 106 6.62 19.84 19.78
CA ALA A 106 5.42 20.62 20.08
C ALA A 106 5.13 20.81 21.59
N VAL A 107 5.85 20.12 22.47
CA VAL A 107 5.65 20.20 23.94
C VAL A 107 6.16 21.52 24.55
N SER A 108 6.85 22.36 23.78
CA SER A 108 7.40 23.63 24.27
C SER A 108 6.54 24.88 24.00
N ASP A 109 5.40 24.79 23.30
CA ASP A 109 4.55 25.95 23.03
C ASP A 109 3.05 25.66 23.25
N PRO A 110 2.45 26.09 24.38
CA PRO A 110 1.03 25.88 24.68
C PRO A 110 0.09 26.66 23.75
N ALA A 111 0.58 27.59 22.92
CA ALA A 111 -0.23 28.32 21.93
C ALA A 111 -0.36 27.58 20.59
N ALA A 112 0.60 26.71 20.24
CA ALA A 112 0.60 25.98 18.97
C ALA A 112 -0.43 24.83 18.92
N ALA A 113 -0.84 24.30 20.09
CA ALA A 113 -1.80 23.22 20.19
C ALA A 113 -3.22 23.58 19.68
N ALA A 114 -3.57 24.86 19.63
CA ALA A 114 -4.90 25.32 19.24
C ALA A 114 -5.08 25.57 17.73
N VAL A 115 -4.00 25.55 16.93
CA VAL A 115 -4.01 25.96 15.50
C VAL A 115 -3.79 24.78 14.54
N LEU A 116 -3.60 23.56 15.04
CA LEU A 116 -3.50 22.37 14.19
C LEU A 116 -4.88 21.82 13.82
N ARG A 117 -5.56 22.50 12.88
CA ARG A 117 -6.52 21.82 12.01
C ARG A 117 -5.71 20.80 11.19
N PRO A 118 -5.97 19.48 11.27
CA PRO A 118 -5.26 18.56 10.42
C PRO A 118 -5.69 18.83 8.99
N ARG A 119 -4.83 19.49 8.21
CA ARG A 119 -4.74 19.25 6.77
C ARG A 119 -4.36 17.78 6.66
N ALA A 120 -5.38 16.92 6.67
CA ALA A 120 -5.26 15.55 6.23
C ALA A 120 -4.82 15.62 4.77
N LEU A 121 -3.50 15.61 4.56
CA LEU A 121 -2.93 15.31 3.27
C LEU A 121 -3.52 13.95 2.93
N ARG A 122 -4.38 13.93 1.91
CA ARG A 122 -5.10 12.74 1.48
C ARG A 122 -4.08 11.77 0.91
N ARG A 123 -3.35 11.04 1.79
CA ARG A 123 -2.46 9.95 1.39
C ARG A 123 -3.35 8.93 0.71
N ARG A 124 -3.21 8.80 -0.60
CA ARG A 124 -3.97 7.83 -1.40
C ARG A 124 -3.63 6.44 -0.87
N ARG A 125 -4.67 5.69 -0.48
CA ARG A 125 -4.57 4.38 0.15
C ARG A 125 -4.06 3.36 -0.88
N PRO A 126 -3.41 2.26 -0.45
CA PRO A 126 -3.16 1.14 -1.34
C PRO A 126 -4.49 0.66 -1.93
N ARG A 127 -4.45 0.24 -3.19
CA ARG A 127 -5.60 -0.33 -3.88
C ARG A 127 -5.56 -1.83 -3.67
N PHE A 128 -6.64 -2.39 -3.15
CA PHE A 128 -6.76 -3.82 -2.96
C PHE A 128 -7.66 -4.42 -4.04
N LEU A 129 -7.13 -5.43 -4.69
CA LEU A 129 -7.85 -6.28 -5.61
C LEU A 129 -7.87 -7.68 -5.01
N LEU A 130 -9.06 -8.12 -4.57
CA LEU A 130 -9.28 -9.48 -4.11
C LEU A 130 -9.64 -10.36 -5.31
N VAL A 131 -8.85 -11.39 -5.56
CA VAL A 131 -9.16 -12.41 -6.56
C VAL A 131 -9.50 -13.69 -5.78
N VAL A 132 -10.78 -14.09 -5.87
CA VAL A 132 -11.34 -15.29 -5.22
C VAL A 132 -11.33 -16.45 -6.21
#